data_AF-A0A382VNF9-F1
#
_entry.id   AF-A0A382VNF9-F1
#
_cell.length_a   1.000
_cell.length_b   1.000
_cell.length_c   1.000
_cell.angle_alpha   90.00
_cell.angle_beta   90.00
_cell.angle_gamma   90.00
#
_symmetry.space_group_name_H-M   'P 1'
#
loop_
_entity.id
_entity.type
_entity.pdbx_description
1 polymer ?
#
loop_
_entity_poly.entity_id
_entity_poly.type
_entity_poly.pdbx_seq_one_letter_code
_entity_poly.pdbx_strand_id
1 'polypeptide(L)'
;YLATENNACSLDELKEIYLYSWAFLTLQSLGILEYVTTYFNKTHNLRFIEFYEKFLDYSRNTDSILMKELKKIIKFRDDGYSGKGWDHHDPDLGEIIWPIEEASWLRLTKDKEELQNVIFNLIVFVNERCGLNESEKLLRDLANFQVFILTTRDYKDEIKSNKFKFAWKDFFASKNSTLLEKDSVYSYRNPINENDPIKWGYKTIWYGRRSRDYKCHPENLKEDNSMIKVDLNKNDEKVFESTHSTMGI
;
A
#
# COMPACT_ATOMS: atom_id res chain seq x y z
N TYR A 1 -24.77 20.52 -10.71
CA TYR A 1 -24.74 19.95 -12.06
C TYR A 1 -23.74 18.81 -12.07
N LEU A 2 -24.23 17.56 -12.01
CA LEU A 2 -23.40 16.39 -12.31
C LEU A 2 -23.32 16.32 -13.83
N ALA A 3 -22.11 16.40 -14.39
CA ALA A 3 -21.91 16.13 -15.80
C ALA A 3 -22.18 14.64 -16.02
N THR A 4 -23.34 14.30 -16.57
CA THR A 4 -23.77 12.91 -16.83
C THR A 4 -23.26 12.39 -18.16
N GLU A 5 -22.85 13.29 -19.05
CA GLU A 5 -22.24 13.01 -20.35
C GLU A 5 -21.65 14.33 -20.90
N ASN A 6 -20.61 14.20 -21.70
CA ASN A 6 -20.14 15.24 -22.64
C ASN A 6 -20.09 14.53 -24.01
N ASN A 7 -20.22 15.26 -25.12
CA ASN A 7 -20.17 14.72 -26.50
C ASN A 7 -18.92 13.84 -26.82
N ALA A 8 -18.00 13.65 -25.88
CA ALA A 8 -16.77 12.86 -25.99
C ALA A 8 -16.66 11.66 -25.03
N CYS A 9 -17.61 11.40 -24.13
CA CYS A 9 -17.52 10.30 -23.15
C CYS A 9 -18.92 9.80 -22.74
N SER A 10 -19.19 8.53 -23.01
CA SER A 10 -20.42 7.83 -22.60
C SER A 10 -20.46 7.59 -21.08
N LEU A 11 -21.66 7.36 -20.54
CA LEU A 11 -21.81 7.05 -19.12
C LEU A 11 -21.04 5.78 -18.70
N ASP A 12 -20.98 4.77 -19.58
CA ASP A 12 -20.24 3.53 -19.29
C ASP A 12 -18.73 3.76 -19.26
N GLU A 13 -18.20 4.58 -20.17
CA GLU A 13 -16.79 5.01 -20.13
C GLU A 13 -16.48 5.82 -18.87
N LEU A 14 -17.37 6.76 -18.50
CA LEU A 14 -17.24 7.53 -17.27
C LEU A 14 -17.21 6.63 -16.02
N LYS A 15 -18.07 5.61 -16.01
CA LYS A 15 -18.14 4.61 -14.94
C LYS A 15 -16.88 3.77 -14.83
N GLU A 16 -16.25 3.42 -15.95
CA GLU A 16 -14.97 2.71 -15.97
C GLU A 16 -13.82 3.61 -15.51
N ILE A 17 -13.76 4.86 -16.00
CA ILE A 17 -12.77 5.86 -15.55
C ILE A 17 -12.82 6.04 -14.03
N TYR A 18 -14.03 6.05 -13.45
CA TYR A 18 -14.21 6.11 -12.01
C TYR A 18 -13.52 4.95 -11.28
N LEU A 19 -13.64 3.71 -11.78
CA LEU A 19 -13.01 2.54 -11.17
C LEU A 19 -11.48 2.60 -11.26
N TYR A 20 -10.94 3.07 -12.38
CA TYR A 20 -9.50 3.31 -12.51
C TYR A 20 -9.02 4.40 -11.56
N SER A 21 -9.76 5.49 -11.42
CA SER A 21 -9.46 6.56 -10.46
C SER A 21 -9.44 6.03 -9.02
N TRP A 22 -10.47 5.30 -8.61
CA TRP A 22 -10.53 4.67 -7.30
C TRP A 22 -9.35 3.71 -7.06
N ALA A 23 -9.05 2.85 -8.03
CA ALA A 23 -7.96 1.89 -7.94
C ALA A 23 -6.62 2.61 -7.78
N PHE A 24 -6.38 3.67 -8.55
CA PHE A 24 -5.16 4.45 -8.45
C PHE A 24 -5.05 5.22 -7.12
N LEU A 25 -6.13 5.88 -6.68
CA LEU A 25 -6.11 6.64 -5.42
C LEU A 25 -5.95 5.71 -4.21
N THR A 26 -6.69 4.61 -4.16
CA THR A 26 -6.66 3.68 -3.02
C THR A 26 -5.42 2.81 -3.05
N LEU A 27 -5.08 2.21 -4.19
CA LEU A 27 -4.07 1.16 -4.26
C LEU A 27 -2.68 1.73 -4.56
N GLN A 28 -2.56 2.73 -5.44
CA GLN A 28 -1.28 3.41 -5.67
C GLN A 28 -1.01 4.44 -4.57
N SER A 29 -1.92 5.39 -4.39
CA SER A 29 -1.60 6.62 -3.64
C SER A 29 -1.61 6.39 -2.13
N LEU A 30 -2.54 5.58 -1.62
CA LEU A 30 -2.53 5.10 -0.23
C LEU A 30 -1.66 3.84 -0.01
N GLY A 31 -0.96 3.39 -1.06
CA GLY A 31 0.18 2.49 -0.93
C GLY A 31 -0.11 1.00 -0.91
N ILE A 32 -1.35 0.52 -1.07
CA ILE A 32 -1.68 -0.93 -0.99
C ILE A 32 -0.90 -1.76 -2.03
N LEU A 33 -0.68 -1.23 -3.23
CA LEU A 33 0.02 -1.91 -4.33
C LEU A 33 1.22 -1.11 -4.87
N GLU A 34 1.61 -0.02 -4.23
CA GLU A 34 2.63 0.92 -4.74
C GLU A 34 3.96 0.24 -5.09
N TYR A 35 4.48 -0.61 -4.22
CA TYR A 35 5.79 -1.25 -4.42
C TYR A 35 5.69 -2.43 -5.36
N VAL A 36 4.55 -3.11 -5.37
CA VAL A 36 4.20 -4.11 -6.38
C VAL A 36 4.24 -3.48 -7.78
N THR A 37 3.46 -2.43 -8.01
CA THR A 37 3.38 -1.78 -9.32
C THR A 37 4.71 -1.14 -9.71
N THR A 38 5.44 -0.56 -8.74
CA THR A 38 6.78 -0.02 -8.96
C THR A 38 7.77 -1.11 -9.36
N TYR A 39 7.71 -2.30 -8.77
CA TYR A 39 8.55 -3.43 -9.18
C TYR A 39 8.24 -3.84 -10.62
N PHE A 40 6.98 -4.09 -10.97
CA PHE A 40 6.61 -4.48 -12.33
C PHE A 40 6.97 -3.40 -13.37
N ASN A 41 6.84 -2.13 -13.00
CA ASN A 41 7.26 -1.03 -13.86
C ASN A 41 8.78 -0.96 -14.04
N LYS A 42 9.56 -1.02 -12.94
CA LYS A 42 11.03 -0.97 -13.01
C LYS A 42 11.63 -2.17 -13.75
N THR A 43 11.12 -3.38 -13.49
CA THR A 43 11.72 -4.64 -13.98
C THR A 43 11.24 -5.01 -15.38
N HIS A 44 9.95 -4.80 -15.66
CA HIS A 44 9.32 -5.25 -16.91
C HIS A 44 8.81 -4.11 -17.80
N ASN A 45 8.98 -2.85 -17.37
CA ASN A 45 8.41 -1.69 -18.05
C ASN A 45 6.88 -1.78 -18.21
N LEU A 46 6.20 -2.53 -17.34
CA LEU A 46 4.74 -2.63 -17.35
C LEU A 46 4.16 -1.29 -16.90
N ARG A 47 3.31 -0.67 -17.73
CA ARG A 47 2.73 0.64 -17.39
C ARG A 47 1.73 0.47 -16.26
N PHE A 48 1.63 1.47 -15.37
CA PHE A 48 0.66 1.45 -14.27
C PHE A 48 -0.77 1.21 -14.77
N ILE A 49 -1.16 1.82 -15.90
CA ILE A 49 -2.50 1.64 -16.46
C ILE A 49 -2.77 0.19 -16.88
N GLU A 50 -1.78 -0.49 -17.47
CA GLU A 50 -1.89 -1.90 -17.87
C GLU A 50 -1.96 -2.80 -16.65
N PHE A 51 -1.17 -2.51 -15.61
CA PHE A 51 -1.27 -3.21 -14.34
C PHE A 51 -2.69 -3.07 -13.74
N TYR A 52 -3.22 -1.84 -13.68
CA TYR A 52 -4.54 -1.61 -13.10
C TYR A 52 -5.69 -2.19 -13.94
N GLU A 53 -5.52 -2.31 -15.27
CA GLU A 53 -6.43 -3.06 -16.12
C GLU A 53 -6.47 -4.54 -15.70
N LYS A 54 -5.31 -5.18 -15.49
CA LYS A 54 -5.24 -6.56 -14.99
C LYS A 54 -5.79 -6.72 -13.57
N PHE A 55 -5.57 -5.73 -12.72
CA PHE A 55 -6.18 -5.70 -11.39
C PHE A 55 -7.71 -5.67 -11.45
N LEU A 56 -8.30 -4.83 -12.31
CA LEU A 56 -9.75 -4.76 -12.47
C LEU A 56 -10.30 -6.07 -13.06
N ASP A 57 -9.61 -6.66 -14.03
CA ASP A 57 -9.95 -7.98 -14.59
C ASP A 57 -9.94 -9.07 -13.50
N TYR A 58 -8.85 -9.17 -12.74
CA TYR A 58 -8.72 -10.10 -11.63
C TYR A 58 -9.85 -9.93 -10.60
N SER A 59 -10.12 -8.68 -10.21
CA SER A 59 -11.11 -8.33 -9.19
C SER A 59 -12.55 -8.58 -9.65
N ARG A 60 -12.82 -8.58 -10.97
CA ARG A 60 -14.15 -8.93 -11.51
C ARG A 60 -14.38 -10.43 -11.56
N ASN A 61 -13.32 -11.20 -11.77
CA ASN A 61 -13.41 -12.61 -12.13
C ASN A 61 -12.97 -13.60 -11.04
N THR A 62 -12.39 -13.11 -9.94
CA THR A 62 -11.84 -13.97 -8.88
C THR A 62 -12.49 -13.68 -7.53
N ASP A 63 -13.08 -14.70 -6.90
CA ASP A 63 -13.67 -14.56 -5.56
C ASP A 63 -12.59 -14.24 -4.53
N SER A 64 -12.62 -13.01 -4.04
CA SER A 64 -11.58 -12.43 -3.19
C SER A 64 -12.09 -11.19 -2.46
N ILE A 65 -11.33 -10.70 -1.47
CA ILE A 65 -11.64 -9.41 -0.83
C ILE A 65 -11.63 -8.24 -1.83
N LEU A 66 -10.83 -8.33 -2.90
CA LEU A 66 -10.78 -7.32 -3.94
C LEU A 66 -12.07 -7.30 -4.77
N MET A 67 -12.65 -8.46 -5.10
CA MET A 67 -13.97 -8.53 -5.74
C MET A 67 -15.07 -7.96 -4.85
N LYS A 68 -15.08 -8.34 -3.57
CA LYS A 68 -16.06 -7.84 -2.60
C LYS A 68 -15.97 -6.33 -2.47
N GLU A 69 -14.75 -5.80 -2.43
CA GLU A 69 -14.51 -4.36 -2.38
C GLU A 69 -14.96 -3.68 -3.69
N LEU A 70 -14.54 -4.17 -4.85
CA LEU A 70 -14.93 -3.63 -6.15
C LEU A 70 -16.46 -3.56 -6.31
N LYS A 71 -17.20 -4.57 -5.85
CA LYS A 71 -18.67 -4.56 -5.85
C LYS A 71 -19.25 -3.41 -5.00
N LYS A 72 -18.65 -3.09 -3.85
CA LYS A 72 -19.05 -1.92 -3.04
C LYS A 72 -18.81 -0.62 -3.79
N ILE A 73 -17.68 -0.49 -4.48
CA ILE A 73 -17.33 0.70 -5.27
C ILE A 73 -18.28 0.88 -6.45
N ILE A 74 -18.57 -0.19 -7.18
CA ILE A 74 -19.54 -0.18 -8.29
C ILE A 74 -20.90 0.30 -7.78
N LYS A 75 -21.38 -0.25 -6.66
CA LYS A 75 -22.64 0.18 -6.06
C LYS A 75 -22.60 1.65 -5.64
N PHE A 76 -21.56 2.08 -4.92
CA PHE A 76 -21.38 3.47 -4.47
C PHE A 76 -21.42 4.46 -5.65
N ARG A 77 -20.66 4.15 -6.70
CA ARG A 77 -20.61 4.91 -7.95
C ARG A 77 -21.98 4.98 -8.63
N ASP A 78 -22.65 3.84 -8.79
CA ASP A 78 -23.94 3.76 -9.47
C ASP A 78 -25.04 4.49 -8.68
N ASP A 79 -25.03 4.39 -7.35
CA ASP A 79 -25.91 5.15 -6.46
C ASP A 79 -25.67 6.67 -6.61
N GLY A 80 -24.41 7.10 -6.65
CA GLY A 80 -24.02 8.49 -6.90
C GLY A 80 -24.51 9.03 -8.24
N TYR A 81 -24.29 8.30 -9.34
CA TYR A 81 -24.78 8.71 -10.66
C TYR A 81 -26.31 8.65 -10.79
N SER A 82 -26.98 7.80 -10.01
CA SER A 82 -28.45 7.74 -9.96
C SER A 82 -29.08 8.88 -9.13
N GLY A 83 -28.28 9.73 -8.50
CA GLY A 83 -28.75 10.87 -7.70
C GLY A 83 -29.08 10.54 -6.24
N LYS A 84 -28.67 9.38 -5.72
CA LYS A 84 -28.86 9.01 -4.30
C LYS A 84 -27.87 9.68 -3.35
N GLY A 85 -26.88 10.40 -3.88
CA GLY A 85 -25.82 11.07 -3.12
C GLY A 85 -24.49 10.32 -3.18
N TRP A 86 -23.44 10.99 -2.67
CA TRP A 86 -22.06 10.48 -2.63
C TRP A 86 -21.56 10.24 -1.20
N ASP A 87 -22.46 10.25 -0.22
CA ASP A 87 -22.09 10.05 1.18
C ASP A 87 -21.92 8.55 1.45
N HIS A 88 -20.69 8.13 1.76
CA HIS A 88 -20.42 6.74 2.15
C HIS A 88 -20.36 6.62 3.67
N HIS A 89 -21.25 5.79 4.21
CA HIS A 89 -21.30 5.45 5.63
C HIS A 89 -20.94 3.98 5.83
N ASP A 90 -20.12 3.70 6.83
CA ASP A 90 -19.75 2.33 7.22
C ASP A 90 -19.66 2.26 8.76
N PRO A 91 -20.67 1.71 9.44
CA PRO A 91 -20.69 1.63 10.90
C PRO A 91 -19.48 0.90 11.50
N ASP A 92 -18.86 -0.01 10.75
CA ASP A 92 -17.67 -0.74 11.19
C ASP A 92 -16.40 0.12 11.17
N LEU A 93 -16.43 1.27 10.48
CA LEU A 93 -15.33 2.23 10.37
C LEU A 93 -15.52 3.46 11.26
N GLY A 94 -16.75 3.76 11.65
CA GLY A 94 -17.10 4.86 12.56
C GLY A 94 -18.23 5.74 12.02
N GLU A 95 -18.76 6.59 12.90
CA GLU A 95 -19.93 7.45 12.63
C GLU A 95 -19.56 8.75 11.90
N ILE A 96 -18.88 8.64 10.76
CA ILE A 96 -18.60 9.77 9.85
C ILE A 96 -18.95 9.42 8.40
N ILE A 97 -18.92 10.43 7.54
CA ILE A 97 -18.93 10.25 6.08
C ILE A 97 -17.48 10.02 5.66
N TRP A 98 -17.18 8.82 5.18
CA TRP A 98 -15.85 8.45 4.73
C TRP A 98 -15.70 8.73 3.22
N PRO A 99 -14.57 9.30 2.78
CA PRO A 99 -14.14 9.17 1.39
C PRO A 99 -14.05 7.69 1.03
N ILE A 100 -14.62 7.30 -0.12
CA ILE A 100 -14.76 5.89 -0.45
C ILE A 100 -13.40 5.18 -0.56
N GLU A 101 -12.37 5.87 -1.04
CA GLU A 101 -11.00 5.38 -1.16
C GLU A 101 -10.41 5.05 0.23
N GLU A 102 -10.65 5.93 1.21
CA GLU A 102 -10.19 5.78 2.58
C GLU A 102 -10.92 4.63 3.28
N ALA A 103 -12.23 4.54 3.08
CA ALA A 103 -13.02 3.41 3.58
C ALA A 103 -12.56 2.08 2.97
N SER A 104 -12.25 2.07 1.68
CA SER A 104 -11.73 0.89 0.96
C SER A 104 -10.39 0.45 1.57
N TRP A 105 -9.50 1.41 1.81
CA TRP A 105 -8.21 1.14 2.42
C TRP A 105 -8.36 0.47 3.79
N LEU A 106 -9.22 1.02 4.66
CA LEU A 106 -9.47 0.47 6.00
C LEU A 106 -10.04 -0.95 5.96
N ARG A 107 -10.89 -1.26 4.99
CA ARG A 107 -11.45 -2.61 4.81
C ARG A 107 -10.41 -3.59 4.30
N LEU A 108 -9.55 -3.18 3.38
CA LEU A 108 -8.52 -4.03 2.78
C LEU A 108 -7.34 -4.30 3.74
N THR A 109 -7.00 -3.36 4.63
CA THR A 109 -5.87 -3.49 5.58
C THR A 109 -6.27 -4.02 6.96
N LYS A 110 -7.46 -4.60 7.06
CA LYS A 110 -7.99 -5.17 8.32
C LYS A 110 -7.21 -6.41 8.77
N ASP A 111 -6.86 -7.29 7.83
CA ASP A 111 -6.19 -8.57 8.07
C ASP A 111 -4.97 -8.67 7.15
N LYS A 112 -3.78 -8.76 7.75
CA LYS A 112 -2.52 -8.74 6.99
C LYS A 112 -2.32 -10.01 6.18
N GLU A 113 -2.77 -11.17 6.67
CA GLU A 113 -2.56 -12.46 6.02
C GLU A 113 -3.49 -12.60 4.82
N GLU A 114 -4.75 -12.21 4.98
CA GLU A 114 -5.73 -12.17 3.89
C GLU A 114 -5.27 -11.20 2.79
N LEU A 115 -4.79 -10.00 3.18
CA LEU A 115 -4.27 -9.02 2.23
C LEU A 115 -3.01 -9.54 1.52
N GLN A 116 -2.06 -10.14 2.23
CA GLN A 116 -0.85 -10.69 1.63
C GLN A 116 -1.18 -11.79 0.62
N ASN A 117 -2.08 -12.70 0.97
CA ASN A 117 -2.50 -13.79 0.10
C ASN A 117 -3.21 -13.27 -1.16
N VAL A 118 -4.09 -12.26 -1.02
CA VAL A 118 -4.77 -11.70 -2.20
C VAL A 118 -3.82 -10.94 -3.11
N ILE A 119 -2.85 -10.20 -2.55
CA ILE A 119 -1.82 -9.50 -3.33
C ILE A 119 -0.96 -10.53 -4.07
N PHE A 120 -0.54 -11.60 -3.41
CA PHE A 120 0.22 -12.68 -4.03
C PHE A 120 -0.55 -13.31 -5.21
N ASN A 121 -1.82 -13.66 -5.03
CA ASN A 121 -2.63 -14.24 -6.08
C ASN A 121 -2.84 -13.26 -7.26
N LEU A 122 -3.05 -11.97 -6.96
CA LEU A 122 -3.15 -10.93 -7.97
C LEU A 122 -1.87 -10.83 -8.81
N ILE A 123 -0.69 -10.77 -8.18
CA ILE A 123 0.56 -10.60 -8.93
C ILE A 123 0.94 -11.88 -9.68
N VAL A 124 0.58 -13.07 -9.20
CA VAL A 124 0.68 -14.32 -9.97
C VAL A 124 -0.19 -14.23 -11.23
N PHE A 125 -1.44 -13.79 -11.09
CA PHE A 125 -2.33 -13.58 -12.23
C PHE A 125 -1.75 -12.56 -13.23
N VAL A 126 -1.22 -11.43 -12.76
CA VAL A 126 -0.58 -10.42 -13.63
C VAL A 126 0.63 -11.02 -14.34
N ASN A 127 1.49 -11.74 -13.60
CA ASN A 127 2.69 -12.40 -14.11
C ASN A 127 2.36 -13.35 -15.26
N GLU A 128 1.37 -14.22 -15.07
CA GLU A 128 0.89 -15.17 -16.10
C GLU A 128 0.27 -14.44 -17.31
N ARG A 129 -0.64 -13.48 -17.07
CA ARG A 129 -1.34 -12.76 -18.14
C ARG A 129 -0.44 -11.89 -19.00
N CYS A 130 0.66 -11.41 -18.43
CA CYS A 130 1.65 -10.60 -19.13
C CYS A 130 2.85 -11.41 -19.63
N GLY A 131 2.91 -12.73 -19.39
CA GLY A 131 4.03 -13.58 -19.81
C GLY A 131 5.36 -13.19 -19.14
N LEU A 132 5.29 -12.64 -17.93
CA LEU A 132 6.44 -12.26 -17.13
C LEU A 132 6.88 -13.54 -16.43
N ASN A 133 8.12 -13.98 -16.63
CA ASN A 133 8.57 -15.28 -16.15
C ASN A 133 9.11 -15.20 -14.71
N GLU A 134 8.44 -14.44 -13.83
CA GLU A 134 8.91 -14.27 -12.45
C GLU A 134 8.70 -15.53 -11.62
N SER A 135 9.65 -15.77 -10.71
CA SER A 135 9.58 -16.93 -9.81
C SER A 135 8.53 -16.72 -8.71
N GLU A 136 7.84 -17.79 -8.34
CA GLU A 136 6.87 -17.77 -7.23
C GLU A 136 7.51 -17.27 -5.93
N LYS A 137 8.78 -17.64 -5.69
CA LYS A 137 9.56 -17.18 -4.54
C LYS A 137 9.66 -15.65 -4.49
N LEU A 138 9.96 -15.02 -5.62
CA LEU A 138 10.06 -13.56 -5.72
C LEU A 138 8.70 -12.91 -5.49
N LEU A 139 7.66 -13.40 -6.16
CA LEU A 139 6.31 -12.85 -6.04
C LEU A 139 5.80 -12.93 -4.59
N ARG A 140 6.03 -14.07 -3.93
CA ARG A 140 5.64 -14.26 -2.53
C ARG A 140 6.39 -13.31 -1.58
N ASP A 141 7.69 -13.11 -1.79
CA ASP A 141 8.49 -12.19 -0.98
C ASP A 141 8.09 -10.73 -1.22
N LEU A 142 7.75 -10.36 -2.46
CA LEU A 142 7.24 -9.04 -2.83
C LEU A 142 5.88 -8.74 -2.19
N ALA A 143 4.94 -9.69 -2.23
CA ALA A 143 3.64 -9.54 -1.58
C ALA A 143 3.77 -9.37 -0.07
N ASN A 144 4.65 -10.17 0.56
CA ASN A 144 4.98 -10.01 1.98
C ASN A 144 5.59 -8.63 2.27
N PHE A 145 6.54 -8.17 1.45
CA PHE A 145 7.17 -6.85 1.61
C PHE A 145 6.15 -5.71 1.50
N GLN A 146 5.25 -5.78 0.52
CA GLN A 146 4.18 -4.82 0.29
C GLN A 146 3.22 -4.69 1.48
N VAL A 147 2.89 -5.79 2.15
CA VAL A 147 2.04 -5.73 3.36
C VAL A 147 2.85 -5.32 4.58
N PHE A 148 4.10 -5.78 4.71
CA PHE A 148 4.97 -5.49 5.83
C PHE A 148 5.12 -4.00 6.09
N ILE A 149 5.30 -3.19 5.04
CA ILE A 149 5.45 -1.74 5.11
C ILE A 149 4.16 -0.99 5.43
N LEU A 150 2.98 -1.58 5.20
CA LEU A 150 1.69 -0.95 5.53
C LEU A 150 1.41 -1.06 7.03
N THR A 151 0.66 -0.11 7.57
CA THR A 151 0.03 -0.28 8.89
C THR A 151 -1.24 -1.13 8.68
N THR A 152 -1.36 -2.24 9.39
CA THR A 152 -2.54 -3.13 9.34
C THR A 152 -3.19 -3.19 10.71
N ARG A 153 -4.51 -3.35 10.76
CA ARG A 153 -5.29 -3.25 12.00
C ARG A 153 -4.98 -4.36 13.00
N ASP A 154 -4.62 -5.53 12.50
CA ASP A 154 -4.31 -6.72 13.27
C ASP A 154 -2.89 -6.70 13.90
N TYR A 155 -2.03 -5.77 13.47
CA TYR A 155 -0.66 -5.66 13.99
C TYR A 155 -0.59 -4.73 15.20
N LYS A 156 -0.14 -5.26 16.34
CA LYS A 156 -0.17 -4.55 17.63
C LYS A 156 1.19 -4.21 18.23
N ASP A 157 2.27 -4.82 17.72
CA ASP A 157 3.58 -4.57 18.29
C ASP A 157 4.10 -3.19 17.90
N GLU A 158 4.86 -2.57 18.81
CA GLU A 158 5.48 -1.26 18.59
C GLU A 158 6.57 -1.33 17.50
N ILE A 159 7.19 -2.49 17.32
CA ILE A 159 8.24 -2.73 16.33
C ILE A 159 7.76 -3.82 15.36
N LYS A 160 7.82 -3.49 14.07
CA LYS A 160 7.68 -4.44 12.97
C LYS A 160 9.04 -4.96 12.59
N SER A 161 9.17 -6.28 12.50
CA SER A 161 10.39 -6.93 12.02
C SER A 161 10.04 -8.16 11.17
N ASN A 162 10.69 -8.31 10.02
CA ASN A 162 10.50 -9.49 9.18
C ASN A 162 11.76 -9.80 8.35
N LYS A 163 11.86 -11.05 7.89
CA LYS A 163 12.92 -11.56 7.03
C LYS A 163 12.45 -11.59 5.58
N PHE A 164 13.33 -11.22 4.67
CA PHE A 164 13.11 -11.17 3.24
C PHE A 164 14.23 -11.87 2.50
N LYS A 165 13.91 -12.39 1.32
CA LYS A 165 14.87 -13.09 0.44
C LYS A 165 15.54 -12.15 -0.57
N PHE A 166 15.02 -10.94 -0.71
CA PHE A 166 15.55 -9.95 -1.63
C PHE A 166 15.81 -8.62 -0.91
N ALA A 167 16.79 -7.87 -1.42
CA ALA A 167 17.18 -6.56 -0.91
C ALA A 167 16.19 -5.46 -1.35
N TRP A 168 14.93 -5.54 -0.90
CA TRP A 168 13.86 -4.63 -1.28
C TRP A 168 14.13 -3.17 -0.94
N LYS A 169 14.77 -2.90 0.22
CA LYS A 169 15.14 -1.53 0.60
C LYS A 169 16.01 -0.88 -0.47
N ASP A 170 17.11 -1.54 -0.85
CA ASP A 170 18.04 -1.03 -1.85
C ASP A 170 17.37 -0.91 -3.23
N PHE A 171 16.52 -1.88 -3.59
CA PHE A 171 15.78 -1.88 -4.85
C PHE A 171 14.82 -0.68 -5.00
N PHE A 172 14.11 -0.33 -3.93
CA PHE A 172 13.12 0.76 -3.97
C PHE A 172 13.72 2.13 -3.67
N ALA A 173 14.66 2.24 -2.71
CA ALA A 173 15.28 3.50 -2.32
C ALA A 173 16.29 4.03 -3.36
N SER A 174 16.94 3.13 -4.10
CA SER A 174 17.92 3.53 -5.12
C SER A 174 17.28 3.65 -6.51
N LYS A 175 17.66 4.68 -7.26
CA LYS A 175 17.08 4.96 -8.58
C LYS A 175 17.42 3.91 -9.64
N ASN A 176 18.60 3.30 -9.57
CA ASN A 176 19.14 2.40 -10.61
C ASN A 176 19.65 1.05 -10.07
N SER A 177 19.08 0.56 -8.97
CA SER A 177 19.47 -0.73 -8.39
C SER A 177 18.78 -1.89 -9.12
N THR A 178 19.56 -2.94 -9.42
CA THR A 178 19.01 -4.24 -9.79
C THR A 178 18.57 -4.97 -8.52
N LEU A 179 17.47 -5.72 -8.58
CA LEU A 179 17.04 -6.52 -7.43
C LEU A 179 18.07 -7.61 -7.14
N LEU A 180 18.59 -7.64 -5.92
CA LEU A 180 19.54 -8.65 -5.46
C LEU A 180 18.83 -9.67 -4.58
N GLU A 181 19.04 -10.95 -4.86
CA GLU A 181 18.67 -12.03 -3.96
C GLU A 181 19.68 -12.06 -2.80
N LYS A 182 19.24 -11.56 -1.65
CA LYS A 182 20.04 -11.41 -0.44
C LYS A 182 19.09 -11.53 0.75
N ASP A 183 19.42 -12.41 1.68
CA ASP A 183 18.69 -12.51 2.94
C ASP A 183 18.84 -11.19 3.70
N SER A 184 17.71 -10.54 3.95
CA SER A 184 17.63 -9.23 4.60
C SER A 184 16.65 -9.26 5.76
N VAL A 185 16.98 -8.59 6.85
CA VAL A 185 16.09 -8.38 7.99
C VAL A 185 15.74 -6.90 8.03
N TYR A 186 14.46 -6.57 7.91
CA TYR A 186 13.98 -5.21 7.99
C TYR A 186 13.19 -4.99 9.26
N SER A 187 13.40 -3.85 9.91
CA SER A 187 12.58 -3.42 11.03
C SER A 187 12.26 -1.93 11.03
N TYR A 188 11.12 -1.57 11.60
CA TYR A 188 10.73 -0.18 11.81
C TYR A 188 9.72 -0.05 12.96
N ARG A 189 9.58 1.17 13.50
CA ARG A 189 8.58 1.47 14.53
C ARG A 189 7.20 1.57 13.87
N ASN A 190 6.23 0.81 14.35
CA ASN A 190 4.84 0.90 13.92
C ASN A 190 4.30 2.32 14.23
N PRO A 191 3.85 3.10 13.23
CA PRO A 191 3.42 4.48 13.44
C PRO A 191 2.20 4.59 14.36
N ILE A 192 1.28 3.61 14.27
CA ILE A 192 0.03 3.60 15.01
C ILE A 192 -0.04 2.36 15.91
N ASN A 193 0.00 2.59 17.22
CA ASN A 193 -0.35 1.59 18.23
C ASN A 193 -1.68 1.99 18.87
N GLU A 194 -2.79 1.50 18.29
CA GLU A 194 -4.15 1.76 18.75
C GLU A 194 -4.97 0.46 18.68
N ASN A 195 -5.62 0.12 19.79
CA ASN A 195 -6.36 -1.14 19.93
C ASN A 195 -7.83 -1.01 19.54
N ASP A 196 -8.40 0.19 19.68
CA ASP A 196 -9.77 0.44 19.27
C ASP A 196 -9.85 0.53 17.72
N PRO A 197 -10.63 -0.35 17.06
CA PRO A 197 -10.74 -0.39 15.61
C PRO A 197 -11.09 0.92 14.92
N ILE A 198 -12.01 1.68 15.51
CA ILE A 198 -12.55 2.91 14.93
C ILE A 198 -11.52 4.02 15.13
N LYS A 199 -10.95 4.13 16.33
CA LYS A 199 -9.86 5.09 16.60
C LYS A 199 -8.62 4.78 15.77
N TRP A 200 -8.31 3.51 15.54
CA TRP A 200 -7.23 3.10 14.65
C TRP A 200 -7.47 3.60 13.23
N GLY A 201 -8.69 3.46 12.71
CA GLY A 201 -9.05 3.98 11.39
C GLY A 201 -8.90 5.49 11.28
N TYR A 202 -9.37 6.22 12.30
CA TYR A 202 -9.17 7.67 12.36
C TYR A 202 -7.70 8.07 12.40
N LYS A 203 -6.91 7.43 13.26
CA LYS A 203 -5.48 7.74 13.41
C LYS A 203 -4.68 7.39 12.16
N THR A 204 -4.99 6.28 11.50
CA THR A 204 -4.18 5.76 10.39
C THR A 204 -4.45 6.51 9.08
N ILE A 205 -5.73 6.75 8.77
CA ILE A 205 -6.13 7.34 7.49
C ILE A 205 -6.71 8.74 7.66
N TRP A 206 -7.76 8.92 8.48
CA TRP A 206 -8.47 10.20 8.54
C TRP A 206 -7.57 11.38 8.95
N TYR A 207 -6.83 11.22 10.05
CA TYR A 207 -5.85 12.19 10.53
C TYR A 207 -4.44 11.89 10.01
N GLY A 208 -4.04 10.61 10.08
CA GLY A 208 -2.67 10.17 9.79
C GLY A 208 -2.26 10.19 8.33
N ARG A 209 -3.20 10.35 7.38
CA ARG A 209 -2.85 10.45 5.95
C ARG A 209 -1.91 11.61 5.65
N ARG A 210 -2.05 12.74 6.34
CA ARG A 210 -1.15 13.91 6.17
C ARG A 210 0.27 13.60 6.65
N SER A 211 0.39 12.87 7.76
CA SER A 211 1.66 12.42 8.33
C SER A 211 2.22 11.15 7.67
N ARG A 212 1.42 10.49 6.82
CA ARG A 212 1.69 9.21 6.16
C ARG A 212 1.82 8.02 7.12
N ASP A 213 1.11 8.05 8.24
CA ASP A 213 1.18 7.01 9.29
C ASP A 213 0.60 5.65 8.84
N TYR A 214 -0.03 5.59 7.67
CA TYR A 214 -0.56 4.38 7.05
C TYR A 214 0.51 3.48 6.42
N LYS A 215 1.76 3.96 6.25
CA LYS A 215 2.87 3.15 5.73
C LYS A 215 4.25 3.62 6.19
N CYS A 216 5.23 2.73 6.08
CA CYS A 216 6.65 3.05 6.17
C CYS A 216 7.24 3.14 4.76
N HIS A 217 8.10 4.13 4.54
CA HIS A 217 8.88 4.23 3.31
C HIS A 217 10.17 3.41 3.42
N PRO A 218 10.61 2.69 2.37
CA PRO A 218 11.79 1.83 2.39
C PRO A 218 13.05 2.50 2.91
N GLU A 219 13.26 3.79 2.64
CA GLU A 219 14.41 4.56 3.10
C GLU A 219 14.53 4.55 4.63
N ASN A 220 13.40 4.45 5.34
CA ASN A 220 13.31 4.50 6.79
C ASN A 220 13.46 3.12 7.47
N LEU A 221 13.57 2.04 6.70
CA LEU A 221 13.76 0.70 7.25
C LEU A 221 15.15 0.56 7.87
N LYS A 222 15.23 -0.04 9.06
CA LYS A 222 16.50 -0.46 9.67
C LYS A 222 16.88 -1.83 9.15
N GLU A 223 18.16 -2.03 8.86
CA GLU A 223 18.72 -3.33 8.47
C GLU A 223 19.61 -3.87 9.59
N ASP A 224 19.28 -5.06 10.10
CA ASP A 224 20.20 -5.80 10.97
C ASP A 224 21.25 -6.50 10.09
N ASN A 225 22.25 -5.75 9.64
CA ASN A 225 23.41 -6.30 8.93
C ASN A 225 24.30 -7.07 9.91
N SER A 226 23.90 -8.26 10.34
CA SER A 226 24.75 -9.21 11.06
C SER A 226 25.31 -10.28 10.12
N MET A 227 26.07 -9.86 9.10
CA MET A 227 27.19 -10.63 8.54
C MET A 227 28.16 -9.71 7.77
N ILE A 228 29.07 -9.06 8.49
CA ILE A 228 30.46 -8.81 8.02
C ILE A 228 31.38 -9.03 9.24
N LYS A 229 32.43 -9.85 9.04
CA LYS A 229 33.45 -10.18 10.04
C LYS A 229 34.36 -8.97 10.36
N VAL A 230 34.69 -8.88 11.66
CA VAL A 230 35.81 -8.20 12.35
C VAL A 230 36.78 -7.37 11.52
N ASP A 231 36.95 -6.10 11.89
CA ASP A 231 38.28 -5.51 12.05
C ASP A 231 38.36 -4.62 13.31
N LEU A 232 39.50 -4.71 13.97
CA LEU A 232 39.86 -4.15 15.28
C LEU A 232 40.16 -2.65 15.22
N ASN A 233 39.85 -1.96 16.32
CA ASN A 233 40.38 -0.67 16.79
C ASN A 233 40.03 0.59 15.98
N LYS A 234 39.27 1.50 16.59
CA LYS A 234 39.84 2.59 17.42
C LYS A 234 38.74 3.40 18.11
N ASN A 235 39.04 3.75 19.35
CA ASN A 235 38.36 4.74 20.17
C ASN A 235 38.10 6.03 19.38
N ASP A 236 36.95 6.65 19.62
CA ASP A 236 36.93 8.03 20.12
C ASP A 236 35.52 8.39 20.59
N GLU A 237 35.42 8.62 21.90
CA GLU A 237 34.35 9.35 22.54
C GLU A 237 34.28 10.78 21.97
N LYS A 238 33.08 11.27 21.66
CA LYS A 238 32.78 12.71 21.73
C LYS A 238 31.27 12.98 21.83
N VAL A 239 30.85 13.19 23.09
CA VAL A 239 30.04 14.30 23.62
C VAL A 239 28.94 14.87 22.71
N PHE A 240 27.69 14.64 23.11
CA PHE A 240 26.52 15.41 22.70
C PHE A 240 26.52 16.79 23.38
N GLU A 241 26.57 17.87 22.59
CA GLU A 241 26.18 19.21 23.04
C GLU A 241 24.75 19.52 22.56
N SER A 242 23.88 19.84 23.52
CA SER A 242 22.53 20.33 23.32
C SER A 242 22.55 21.82 22.97
N THR A 243 22.02 22.21 21.81
CA THR A 243 21.75 23.61 21.50
C THR A 243 20.26 23.91 21.63
N HIS A 244 19.89 24.44 22.80
CA HIS A 244 18.70 25.30 22.92
C HIS A 244 18.99 26.58 22.15
N SER A 245 18.19 26.87 21.11
CA SER A 245 18.15 28.19 20.49
C SER A 245 16.94 28.94 21.01
N THR A 246 17.23 29.99 21.77
CA THR A 246 16.32 31.03 22.24
C THR A 246 16.35 32.20 21.26
N MET A 247 15.23 32.94 21.20
CA MET A 247 14.95 34.24 20.56
C MET A 247 14.12 34.16 19.27
N GLY A 248 13.15 35.05 19.05
CA GLY A 248 12.98 36.38 19.63
C GLY A 248 11.54 36.85 19.66
N ILE A 249 11.38 37.90 20.46
CA ILE A 249 10.23 38.77 20.70
C ILE A 249 9.66 39.32 19.40
#